data_AF-A0A1C6KAP3-F1
#
_entry.id   AF-A0A1C6KAP3-F1
#
_cell.length_a   1.000
_cell.length_b   1.000
_cell.length_c   1.000
_cell.angle_alpha   90.00
_cell.angle_beta   90.00
_cell.angle_gamma   90.00
#
_symmetry.space_group_name_H-M   'P 1'
#
loop_
_entity.id
_entity.type
_entity.pdbx_description
1 polymer ?
#
loop_
_entity_poly.entity_id
_entity_poly.type
_entity_poly.pdbx_seq_one_letter_code
_entity_poly.pdbx_strand_id
1 'polypeptide(L)'
;MALTTSKSINLSGQSVINGVTVETYTASCSEANPKTMYIQQSTTNQELRKENRTQCRKDRDEFEELAYAMQDEMIANKGQVDSTEE
;
A
#
# COMPACT_ATOMS: atom_id res chain seq x y z
N MET A 1 2.18 10.93 -32.56
CA MET A 1 1.68 11.31 -31.21
C MET A 1 1.87 10.08 -30.34
N ALA A 2 2.82 10.11 -29.42
CA ALA A 2 3.04 8.99 -28.51
C ALA A 2 2.07 9.11 -27.32
N LEU A 3 1.34 8.04 -27.01
CA LEU A 3 0.52 7.95 -25.81
C LEU A 3 1.45 7.66 -24.63
N THR A 4 1.56 8.60 -23.69
CA THR A 4 2.28 8.36 -22.44
C THR A 4 1.32 7.71 -21.44
N THR A 5 1.46 6.41 -21.23
CA THR A 5 0.70 5.68 -20.21
C THR A 5 1.46 5.69 -18.89
N SER A 6 0.82 6.16 -17.82
CA SER A 6 1.33 6.03 -16.45
C SER A 6 0.37 5.18 -15.65
N LYS A 7 0.88 4.10 -15.06
CA LYS A 7 0.09 3.23 -14.18
C LYS A 7 0.40 3.61 -12.74
N SER A 8 -0.61 3.58 -11.88
CA SER A 8 -0.43 3.75 -10.45
C SER A 8 -1.40 2.80 -9.76
N ILE A 9 -0.94 2.18 -8.68
CA ILE A 9 -1.74 1.27 -7.89
C ILE A 9 -1.92 1.89 -6.51
N ASN A 10 -3.16 1.89 -6.03
CA ASN A 10 -3.50 2.38 -4.71
C ASN A 10 -4.15 1.27 -3.91
N LEU A 11 -3.54 0.89 -2.79
CA LEU A 11 -4.05 -0.07 -1.82
C LEU A 11 -4.70 0.70 -0.67
N SER A 12 -5.88 0.28 -0.23
CA SER A 12 -6.53 0.82 0.96
C SER A 12 -6.93 -0.31 1.91
N GLY A 13 -6.63 -0.12 3.19
CA GLY A 13 -6.90 -1.06 4.27
C GLY A 13 -7.60 -0.36 5.42
N GLN A 14 -8.44 -1.08 6.15
CA GLN A 14 -9.13 -0.56 7.32
C GLN A 14 -9.06 -1.60 8.44
N SER A 15 -8.58 -1.18 9.61
CA SER A 15 -8.65 -1.99 10.83
C SER A 15 -10.01 -1.73 11.47
N VAL A 16 -10.85 -2.76 11.49
CA VAL A 16 -12.20 -2.73 12.07
C VAL A 16 -12.23 -3.65 13.28
N ILE A 17 -12.48 -3.09 14.46
CA ILE A 17 -12.56 -3.82 15.73
C ILE A 17 -13.98 -3.68 16.26
N ASN A 18 -14.65 -4.79 16.53
CA ASN A 18 -16.05 -4.81 16.98
C ASN A 18 -17.00 -4.03 16.05
N GLY A 19 -16.73 -4.00 14.74
CA GLY A 19 -17.53 -3.26 13.75
C GLY A 19 -17.25 -1.76 13.68
N VAL A 20 -16.27 -1.25 14.43
CA VAL A 20 -15.85 0.16 14.42
C VAL A 20 -14.49 0.28 13.74
N THR A 21 -14.38 1.17 12.76
CA THR A 21 -13.09 1.49 12.12
C THR A 21 -12.19 2.23 13.11
N VAL A 22 -11.08 1.59 13.46
CA VAL A 22 -10.09 2.11 14.40
C VAL A 22 -8.98 2.83 13.66
N GLU A 23 -8.53 2.26 12.55
CA GLU A 23 -7.46 2.80 11.71
C GLU A 23 -7.73 2.58 10.24
N THR A 24 -7.21 3.51 9.43
CA THR A 24 -7.22 3.41 7.99
C THR A 24 -5.78 3.50 7.48
N TYR A 25 -5.51 2.72 6.44
CA TYR A 25 -4.22 2.62 5.81
C TYR A 25 -4.40 2.84 4.31
N THR A 26 -3.49 3.59 3.72
CA THR A 26 -3.49 3.86 2.29
C THR A 26 -2.05 3.73 1.81
N ALA A 27 -1.82 2.87 0.83
CA ALA A 27 -0.55 2.77 0.14
C ALA A 27 -0.72 3.17 -1.32
N SER A 28 0.20 3.94 -1.86
CA SER A 28 0.22 4.35 -3.26
C SER A 28 1.59 4.06 -3.86
N CYS A 29 1.61 3.37 -4.99
CA CYS A 29 2.81 3.07 -5.75
C CYS A 29 2.59 3.48 -7.21
N SER A 30 3.52 4.26 -7.74
CA SER A 30 3.46 4.74 -9.12
C SER A 30 4.41 3.93 -9.99
N GLU A 31 3.95 3.47 -11.14
CA GLU A 31 4.79 2.73 -12.09
C GLU A 31 5.89 3.61 -12.69
N ALA A 32 5.74 4.94 -12.68
CA ALA A 32 6.82 5.87 -13.03
C ALA A 32 7.98 5.84 -12.03
N ASN A 33 7.70 5.56 -10.75
CA ASN A 33 8.69 5.49 -9.67
C ASN A 33 8.31 4.34 -8.72
N PRO A 34 8.46 3.08 -9.16
CA PRO A 34 7.99 1.95 -8.39
C PRO A 34 8.83 1.75 -7.11
N LYS A 35 9.98 2.42 -6.99
CA LYS A 35 10.77 2.51 -5.73
C LYS A 35 10.15 3.42 -4.68
N THR A 36 9.29 4.37 -5.08
CA THR A 36 8.67 5.33 -4.16
C THR A 36 7.29 4.83 -3.79
N MET A 37 7.21 4.11 -2.68
CA MET A 37 5.95 3.70 -2.07
C MET A 37 5.55 4.70 -0.98
N TYR A 38 4.34 5.23 -1.09
CA TYR A 38 3.75 6.11 -0.10
C TYR A 38 2.76 5.34 0.75
N ILE A 39 3.10 5.10 2.02
CA ILE A 39 2.19 4.49 3.00
C ILE A 39 1.75 5.58 3.98
N GLN A 40 0.44 5.75 4.10
CA GLN A 40 -0.19 6.65 5.04
C GLN A 40 -1.06 5.85 6.00
N GLN A 41 -0.87 6.07 7.30
CA GLN A 41 -1.74 5.56 8.36
C GLN A 41 -2.54 6.72 8.95
N SER A 42 -3.80 6.48 9.27
CA SER A 42 -4.65 7.44 9.96
C SER A 42 -5.45 6.71 11.04
N THR A 43 -5.27 7.12 12.29
CA THR A 43 -6.03 6.56 13.41
C THR A 43 -7.31 7.35 13.59
N THR A 44 -8.45 6.68 13.42
CA THR A 44 -9.78 7.26 13.60
C THR A 44 -10.22 7.17 15.07
N ASN A 45 -9.91 6.08 15.75
CA ASN A 45 -10.32 5.86 17.14
C ASN A 45 -9.14 5.46 18.03
N GLN A 46 -8.59 6.42 18.78
CA GLN A 46 -7.43 6.17 19.64
C GLN A 46 -7.76 5.30 20.87
N GLU A 47 -9.00 5.32 21.35
CA GLU A 47 -9.42 4.57 22.53
C GLU A 47 -9.46 3.08 22.24
N LEU A 48 -10.16 2.69 21.16
CA LEU A 48 -10.19 1.31 20.69
C LEU A 48 -8.80 0.81 20.29
N ARG A 49 -7.97 1.66 19.67
CA ARG A 49 -6.57 1.33 19.35
C ARG A 49 -5.76 1.04 20.62
N LYS A 50 -5.98 1.78 21.70
CA LYS A 50 -5.27 1.56 22.97
C LYS A 50 -5.67 0.24 23.62
N GLU A 51 -6.94 -0.12 23.53
CA GLU A 51 -7.45 -1.38 24.05
C GLU A 51 -7.01 -2.59 23.20
N ASN A 52 -6.93 -2.40 21.88
CA ASN A 52 -6.65 -3.47 20.90
C ASN A 52 -5.32 -3.28 20.16
N ARG A 53 -4.30 -2.78 20.87
CA ARG A 53 -2.97 -2.45 20.29
C ARG A 53 -2.33 -3.61 19.51
N THR A 54 -2.53 -4.84 19.97
CA THR A 54 -1.96 -6.02 19.34
C THR A 54 -2.56 -6.29 17.97
N GLN A 55 -3.89 -6.15 17.84
CA GLN A 55 -4.58 -6.35 16.57
C GLN A 55 -4.21 -5.25 15.57
N CYS A 56 -4.30 -3.99 15.99
CA CYS A 56 -3.88 -2.84 15.20
C CYS A 56 -2.42 -2.92 14.69
N ARG A 57 -1.52 -3.55 15.48
CA ARG A 57 -0.15 -3.80 15.04
C ARG A 57 -0.07 -4.87 13.97
N LYS A 58 -0.82 -5.98 14.11
CA LYS A 58 -0.89 -7.03 13.10
C LYS A 58 -1.49 -6.52 11.79
N ASP A 59 -2.63 -5.83 11.87
CA ASP A 59 -3.29 -5.26 10.69
C ASP A 59 -2.36 -4.30 9.94
N ARG A 60 -1.55 -3.52 10.68
CA ARG A 60 -0.55 -2.65 10.07
C ARG A 60 0.58 -3.45 9.39
N ASP A 61 1.11 -4.45 10.07
CA ASP A 61 2.19 -5.29 9.56
C ASP A 61 1.75 -6.02 8.28
N GLU A 62 0.58 -6.63 8.30
CA GLU A 62 -0.03 -7.28 7.14
C GLU A 62 -0.26 -6.29 5.99
N PHE A 63 -0.70 -5.07 6.29
CA PHE A 63 -0.87 -4.03 5.27
C PHE A 63 0.46 -3.57 4.67
N GLU A 64 1.49 -3.38 5.50
CA GLU A 64 2.84 -3.03 5.03
C GLU A 64 3.41 -4.16 4.17
N GLU A 65 3.30 -5.42 4.59
CA GLU A 65 3.74 -6.58 3.80
C GLU A 65 3.04 -6.66 2.44
N LEU A 66 1.71 -6.49 2.40
CA LEU A 66 0.96 -6.47 1.14
C LEU A 66 1.36 -5.31 0.24
N ALA A 67 1.60 -4.14 0.81
CA ALA A 67 2.06 -2.96 0.08
C ALA A 67 3.45 -3.21 -0.53
N TYR A 68 4.41 -3.72 0.24
CA TYR A 68 5.74 -4.05 -0.24
C TYR A 68 5.73 -5.19 -1.26
N ALA A 69 4.91 -6.22 -1.07
CA ALA A 69 4.75 -7.30 -2.04
C ALA A 69 4.23 -6.77 -3.38
N MET A 70 3.20 -5.92 -3.35
CA MET A 70 2.69 -5.24 -4.56
C MET A 70 3.76 -4.39 -5.22
N GLN A 71 4.56 -3.66 -4.43
CA GLN A 71 5.65 -2.85 -4.93
C GLN A 71 6.69 -3.73 -5.66
N ASP A 72 7.08 -4.84 -5.05
CA ASP A 72 8.04 -5.78 -5.61
C ASP A 72 7.53 -6.39 -6.91
N GLU A 73 6.26 -6.82 -6.95
CA GLU A 73 5.61 -7.29 -8.18
C GLU A 73 5.62 -6.22 -9.29
N MET A 74 5.37 -4.96 -8.94
CA MET A 74 5.41 -3.85 -9.89
C MET A 74 6.84 -3.61 -10.42
N ILE A 75 7.85 -3.65 -9.55
CA ILE A 75 9.26 -3.50 -9.93
C ILE A 75 9.70 -4.68 -10.80
N ALA A 76 9.36 -5.91 -10.42
CA ALA A 76 9.69 -7.12 -11.16
C ALA A 76 9.06 -7.11 -12.56
N ASN A 77 7.82 -6.62 -12.68
CA ASN A 77 7.15 -6.47 -13.97
C ASN A 77 7.74 -5.31 -14.81
N LYS A 78 8.14 -4.20 -14.17
CA LYS A 78 8.82 -3.08 -14.87
C LYS A 78 10.21 -3.46 -15.36
N GLY A 79 10.94 -4.29 -14.62
CA GLY A 79 12.26 -4.78 -14.99
C GLY A 79 12.28 -5.63 -16.28
N GLN A 80 11.14 -6.18 -16.71
CA GLN A 80 11.02 -6.95 -17.95
C GLN A 80 10.71 -6.10 -19.18
N VAL A 81 10.21 -4.86 -19.03
CA VAL A 81 9.79 -4.03 -20.17
C VAL A 81 10.87 -3.11 -20.72
N ASP A 82 12.05 -3.02 -20.08
CA ASP A 82 13.16 -2.17 -20.51
C ASP A 82 14.17 -2.88 -21.43
N SER A 83 14.00 -4.18 -21.72
CA SER A 83 14.91 -4.95 -22.59
C SER A 83 14.44 -5.11 -24.05
N THR A 84 13.48 -4.30 -24.53
CA THR A 84 13.16 -4.25 -25.97
C THR A 84 13.80 -3.00 -26.58
N GLU A 85 15.13 -3.05 -26.71
CA GLU A 85 15.88 -2.25 -27.67
C GLU A 85 15.81 -2.96 -29.04
N GLU A 86 15.20 -2.32 -30.03
CA GLU A 86 15.56 -2.45 -31.45
C GLU A 86 15.55 -1.05 -32.09
#